data_AF-A0A2I0FHV2-F1
#
_entry.id   AF-A0A2I0FHV2-F1
#
_cell.length_a   1.000
_cell.length_b   1.000
_cell.length_c   1.000
_cell.angle_alpha   90.00
_cell.angle_beta   90.00
_cell.angle_gamma   90.00
#
_symmetry.space_group_name_H-M   'P 1'
#
loop_
_entity.id
_entity.type
_entity.pdbx_description
1 polymer ?
#
loop_
_entity_poly.entity_id
_entity_poly.type
_entity_poly.pdbx_seq_one_letter_code
_entity_poly.pdbx_strand_id
1 'polypeptide(L)'
;MIEIKEPLFHNCCVACGVGRGDNTRELIIAQYEKHGEFICEPCENFFETWLRSEEELTYNGLETFVTPEAIYHKDHGRPLVCDPKSAFLGFGGAWILISKRYKHKYGTSVKHFVANNLFHDRRIPESYRQKLIHFQKIDSEIQFTNLENLKELRDQLNKLPYLKEGAK
;
A
#
# COMPACT_ATOMS: atom_id res chain seq x y z
N MET A 1 -41.85 -17.02 7.53
CA MET A 1 -40.47 -17.51 7.61
C MET A 1 -39.59 -16.47 6.94
N ILE A 2 -38.66 -15.86 7.66
CA ILE A 2 -37.67 -14.98 7.06
C ILE A 2 -36.57 -15.91 6.56
N GLU A 3 -36.44 -16.07 5.24
CA GLU A 3 -35.25 -16.67 4.65
C GLU A 3 -34.05 -15.80 5.03
N ILE A 4 -33.27 -16.25 6.00
CA ILE A 4 -31.95 -15.70 6.24
C ILE A 4 -31.13 -16.15 5.03
N LYS A 5 -30.99 -15.28 4.03
CA LYS A 5 -30.06 -15.49 2.93
C LYS A 5 -28.69 -15.70 3.55
N GLU A 6 -28.11 -16.88 3.35
CA GLU A 6 -26.74 -17.16 3.79
C GLU A 6 -25.84 -16.01 3.30
N PRO A 7 -24.98 -15.44 4.16
CA PRO A 7 -24.03 -14.44 3.70
C PRO A 7 -23.25 -15.02 2.53
N LEU A 8 -23.20 -14.27 1.42
CA LEU A 8 -22.39 -14.62 0.26
C LEU A 8 -20.92 -14.57 0.68
N PHE A 9 -20.37 -15.71 1.08
CA PHE A 9 -18.97 -15.82 1.42
C PHE A 9 -18.14 -15.79 0.14
N HIS A 10 -17.25 -14.81 0.02
CA HIS A 10 -16.32 -14.74 -1.10
C HIS A 10 -15.20 -15.78 -0.89
N ASN A 11 -14.94 -16.58 -1.93
CA ASN A 11 -13.86 -17.57 -1.93
C ASN A 11 -12.47 -16.97 -2.20
N CYS A 12 -12.41 -15.67 -2.49
CA CYS A 12 -11.16 -14.94 -2.71
C CYS A 12 -10.63 -14.38 -1.40
N CYS A 13 -9.36 -14.66 -1.10
CA CYS A 13 -8.69 -14.08 0.05
C CYS A 13 -8.64 -12.55 -0.06
N VAL A 14 -9.08 -11.83 0.97
CA VAL A 14 -9.11 -10.36 0.98
C VAL A 14 -7.72 -9.73 0.85
N ALA A 15 -6.67 -10.42 1.31
CA ALA A 15 -5.30 -9.92 1.29
C ALA A 15 -4.64 -10.05 -0.09
N CYS A 16 -4.65 -11.24 -0.69
CA CYS A 16 -3.96 -11.49 -1.96
C CYS A 16 -4.88 -11.47 -3.19
N GLY A 17 -6.20 -11.39 -3.02
CA GLY A 17 -7.19 -11.43 -4.11
C GLY A 17 -7.34 -12.80 -4.78
N VAL A 18 -6.58 -13.82 -4.36
CA VAL A 18 -6.61 -15.14 -4.97
C VAL A 18 -7.76 -15.97 -4.40
N GLY A 19 -8.67 -16.40 -5.28
CA GLY A 19 -9.61 -17.48 -5.00
C GLY A 19 -9.01 -18.81 -5.43
N ARG A 20 -8.64 -19.66 -4.47
CA ARG A 20 -8.10 -20.99 -4.78
C ARG A 20 -9.25 -22.01 -4.79
N GLY A 21 -9.21 -22.93 -5.75
CA GLY A 21 -10.25 -23.96 -5.92
C GLY A 21 -10.30 -25.01 -4.80
N ASP A 22 -9.25 -25.08 -3.98
CA ASP A 22 -9.12 -25.97 -2.82
C ASP A 22 -9.60 -25.35 -1.50
N ASN A 23 -10.04 -24.08 -1.50
CA ASN A 23 -10.63 -23.46 -0.32
C ASN A 23 -11.98 -24.12 0.01
N THR A 24 -12.02 -24.92 1.08
CA THR A 24 -13.26 -25.58 1.52
C THR A 24 -14.23 -24.58 2.15
N ARG A 25 -15.52 -24.89 2.12
CA ARG A 25 -16.56 -24.04 2.74
C ARG A 25 -16.34 -23.90 4.24
N GLU A 26 -15.94 -24.98 4.90
CA GLU A 26 -15.63 -25.01 6.34
C GLU A 26 -14.47 -24.08 6.68
N LEU A 27 -13.42 -24.07 5.86
CA LEU A 27 -12.28 -23.15 6.03
C LEU A 27 -12.73 -21.69 5.88
N ILE A 28 -13.51 -21.39 4.84
CA ILE A 28 -14.00 -20.04 4.60
C ILE A 28 -14.84 -19.54 5.79
N ILE A 29 -15.79 -20.35 6.26
CA ILE A 29 -16.64 -20.02 7.41
C ILE A 29 -15.78 -19.79 8.66
N ALA A 30 -14.84 -20.71 8.97
CA ALA A 30 -13.96 -20.57 10.13
C ALA A 30 -13.12 -19.29 10.11
N GLN A 31 -12.64 -18.86 8.92
CA GLN A 31 -11.92 -17.61 8.77
C GLN A 31 -12.82 -16.38 8.96
N TYR A 32 -14.05 -16.40 8.43
CA TYR A 32 -15.02 -15.33 8.68
C TYR A 32 -15.42 -15.24 10.16
N GLU A 33 -15.57 -16.36 10.86
CA GLU A 33 -15.82 -16.38 12.31
C GLU A 33 -14.64 -15.82 13.10
N LYS A 34 -13.40 -16.15 12.68
CA LYS A 34 -12.18 -15.72 13.36
C LYS A 34 -11.82 -14.25 13.12
N HIS A 35 -11.98 -13.77 11.88
CA HIS A 35 -11.46 -12.47 11.43
C HIS A 35 -12.52 -11.52 10.90
N GLY A 36 -13.76 -11.96 10.68
CA GLY A 36 -14.81 -11.18 10.01
C GLY A 36 -14.68 -11.13 8.48
N GLU A 37 -13.61 -11.72 7.93
CA GLU A 37 -13.28 -11.75 6.50
C GLU A 37 -12.49 -13.01 6.16
N PHE A 38 -12.57 -13.47 4.90
CA PHE A 38 -11.78 -14.63 4.47
C PHE A 38 -10.33 -14.24 4.18
N ILE A 39 -9.41 -14.81 4.96
CA ILE A 39 -7.97 -14.73 4.77
C ILE A 39 -7.48 -16.15 4.52
N CYS A 40 -6.82 -16.41 3.38
CA CYS A 40 -6.29 -17.74 3.12
C CYS A 40 -5.11 -18.05 4.05
N GLU A 41 -4.93 -19.31 4.39
CA GLU A 41 -3.91 -19.79 5.34
C GLU A 41 -2.49 -19.23 5.05
N PRO A 42 -1.99 -19.17 3.80
CA PRO A 42 -0.69 -18.56 3.52
C PRO A 42 -0.61 -17.06 3.87
N CYS A 43 -1.71 -16.31 3.69
CA CYS A 43 -1.74 -14.89 4.06
C CYS A 43 -1.84 -14.72 5.58
N GLU A 44 -2.64 -15.55 6.24
CA GLU A 44 -2.76 -15.54 7.68
C GLU A 44 -1.41 -15.85 8.34
N ASN A 45 -0.75 -16.92 7.91
CA ASN A 45 0.57 -17.30 8.40
C ASN A 45 1.62 -16.21 8.16
N PHE A 46 1.55 -15.50 7.03
CA PHE A 46 2.39 -14.36 6.76
C PHE A 46 2.18 -13.24 7.78
N PHE A 47 0.93 -12.82 8.02
CA PHE A 47 0.64 -11.73 8.97
C PHE A 47 0.98 -12.11 10.42
N GLU A 48 0.65 -13.33 10.84
CA GLU A 48 0.98 -13.82 12.18
C GLU A 48 2.49 -13.88 12.43
N THR A 49 3.24 -14.38 11.45
CA THR A 49 4.71 -14.41 11.53
C THR A 49 5.29 -13.00 11.58
N TRP A 50 4.82 -12.11 10.70
CA TRP A 50 5.35 -10.76 10.62
C TRP A 50 5.02 -9.90 11.85
N LEU A 51 3.82 -10.08 12.43
CA LEU A 51 3.45 -9.42 13.69
C LEU A 51 4.42 -9.76 14.84
N ARG A 52 4.93 -10.99 14.87
CA ARG A 52 5.85 -11.48 15.91
C ARG A 52 7.32 -11.19 15.62
N SER A 53 7.65 -10.87 14.37
CA SER A 53 9.01 -10.53 13.98
C SER A 53 9.41 -9.16 14.51
N GLU A 54 10.69 -8.94 14.79
CA GLU A 54 11.25 -7.60 15.03
C GLU A 54 11.79 -6.96 13.74
N GLU A 55 11.89 -7.74 12.66
CA GLU A 55 12.46 -7.31 11.40
C GLU A 55 11.52 -6.41 10.59
N GLU A 56 12.14 -5.51 9.80
CA GLU A 56 11.44 -4.78 8.75
C GLU A 56 11.08 -5.72 7.61
N LEU A 57 9.90 -5.53 7.04
CA LEU A 57 9.47 -6.34 5.91
C LEU A 57 10.30 -5.97 4.68
N THR A 58 10.96 -6.93 4.04
CA THR A 58 11.62 -6.74 2.75
C THR A 58 11.11 -7.77 1.75
N TYR A 59 11.08 -7.42 0.47
CA TYR A 59 10.66 -8.34 -0.60
C TYR A 59 11.81 -8.58 -1.56
N ASN A 60 12.47 -9.74 -1.50
CA ASN A 60 13.66 -10.04 -2.31
C ASN A 60 14.75 -8.93 -2.26
N GLY A 61 14.94 -8.32 -1.09
CA GLY A 61 15.87 -7.19 -0.91
C GLY A 61 15.39 -5.85 -1.47
N LEU A 62 14.15 -5.76 -1.96
CA LEU A 62 13.53 -4.52 -2.39
C LEU A 62 12.94 -3.72 -1.24
N GLU A 63 12.93 -2.41 -1.46
CA GLU A 63 12.18 -1.46 -0.65
C GLU A 63 10.68 -1.79 -0.71
N THR A 64 10.11 -1.99 0.47
CA THR A 64 8.67 -2.18 0.70
C THR A 64 8.06 -0.92 1.28
N PHE A 65 6.76 -0.72 1.08
CA PHE A 65 6.01 0.38 1.65
C PHE A 65 4.77 -0.18 2.33
N VAL A 66 4.69 -0.03 3.65
CA VAL A 66 3.58 -0.55 4.45
C VAL A 66 2.69 0.61 4.86
N THR A 67 1.49 0.64 4.31
CA THR A 67 0.41 1.55 4.71
C THR A 67 -0.59 0.81 5.60
N PRO A 68 -1.53 1.48 6.28
CA PRO A 68 -2.60 0.79 7.03
C PRO A 68 -3.48 -0.13 6.18
N GLU A 69 -3.51 0.08 4.87
CA GLU A 69 -4.44 -0.60 3.96
C GLU A 69 -3.78 -1.67 3.10
N ALA A 70 -2.49 -1.51 2.78
CA ALA A 70 -1.79 -2.39 1.85
C ALA A 70 -0.26 -2.32 2.00
N ILE A 71 0.37 -3.39 1.51
CA ILE A 71 1.80 -3.57 1.36
C ILE A 71 2.14 -3.42 -0.13
N TYR A 72 3.06 -2.53 -0.41
CA TYR A 72 3.59 -2.29 -1.75
C TYR A 72 5.09 -2.58 -1.79
N HIS A 73 5.63 -2.82 -2.97
CA HIS A 73 7.08 -2.83 -3.19
C HIS A 73 7.46 -2.08 -4.47
N LYS A 74 8.72 -1.65 -4.49
CA LYS A 74 9.33 -1.04 -5.67
C LYS A 74 9.39 -2.05 -6.81
N ASP A 75 8.96 -1.66 -8.00
CA ASP A 75 9.16 -2.45 -9.21
C ASP A 75 10.65 -2.46 -9.60
N HIS A 76 11.22 -3.65 -9.82
CA HIS A 76 12.62 -3.84 -10.25
C HIS A 76 12.95 -3.07 -11.55
N GLY A 77 11.96 -2.77 -12.38
CA GLY A 77 12.16 -2.18 -13.71
C GLY A 77 12.08 -0.65 -13.81
N ARG A 78 11.70 0.09 -12.75
CA ARG A 78 11.49 1.55 -12.84
C ARG A 78 12.14 2.34 -11.69
N PRO A 79 12.82 3.46 -11.99
CA PRO A 79 13.45 4.28 -10.96
C PRO A 79 12.39 4.99 -10.10
N LEU A 80 12.56 4.95 -8.78
CA LEU A 80 11.94 5.91 -7.87
C LEU A 80 12.76 7.18 -7.93
N VAL A 81 12.12 8.33 -8.08
CA VAL A 81 12.81 9.61 -8.03
C VAL A 81 12.71 10.13 -6.59
N CYS A 82 13.85 10.17 -5.90
CA CYS A 82 14.02 10.97 -4.69
C CYS A 82 14.21 12.43 -5.12
N ASP A 83 13.39 13.34 -4.60
CA ASP A 83 13.51 14.80 -4.82
C ASP A 83 13.43 15.22 -6.31
N PRO A 84 12.24 15.55 -6.85
CA PRO A 84 12.05 15.77 -8.28
C PRO A 84 12.64 17.13 -8.71
N LYS A 85 13.94 17.16 -9.03
CA LYS A 85 14.53 18.27 -9.83
C LYS A 85 14.29 18.12 -11.33
N SER A 86 13.69 17.01 -11.78
CA SER A 86 13.59 16.65 -13.19
C SER A 86 12.14 16.41 -13.61
N ALA A 87 11.79 16.90 -14.80
CA ALA A 87 10.51 16.61 -15.45
C ALA A 87 10.48 15.13 -15.85
N PHE A 88 9.57 14.36 -15.28
CA PHE A 88 9.31 12.98 -15.69
C PHE A 88 7.87 12.85 -16.17
N LEU A 89 7.64 12.00 -17.17
CA LEU A 89 6.32 11.75 -17.75
C LEU A 89 5.82 10.39 -17.23
N GLY A 90 4.77 10.42 -16.40
CA GLY A 90 4.15 9.21 -15.86
C GLY A 90 3.37 8.43 -16.93
N PHE A 91 3.45 7.10 -16.91
CA PHE A 91 2.60 6.22 -17.72
C PHE A 91 1.32 5.89 -16.92
N GLY A 92 0.13 6.16 -17.47
CA GLY A 92 -1.15 5.86 -16.82
C GLY A 92 -1.80 7.01 -16.02
N GLY A 93 -1.18 8.19 -15.98
CA GLY A 93 -1.82 9.42 -15.49
C GLY A 93 -1.95 9.58 -13.97
N ALA A 94 -1.57 8.59 -13.17
CA ALA A 94 -1.50 8.75 -11.70
C ALA A 94 -0.04 8.87 -11.25
N TRP A 95 0.20 9.85 -10.37
CA TRP A 95 1.45 10.04 -9.66
C TRP A 95 1.25 9.65 -8.21
N ILE A 96 2.27 9.04 -7.64
CA ILE A 96 2.21 8.48 -6.31
C ILE A 96 3.28 9.16 -5.48
N LEU A 97 2.85 9.93 -4.49
CA LEU A 97 3.74 10.44 -3.46
C LEU A 97 3.78 9.43 -2.32
N ILE A 98 4.99 9.03 -1.95
CA ILE A 98 5.22 8.03 -0.92
C ILE A 98 6.07 8.69 0.16
N SER A 99 5.58 8.72 1.38
CA SER A 99 6.32 9.19 2.54
C SER A 99 6.65 7.99 3.41
N LYS A 100 7.93 7.59 3.47
CA LYS A 100 8.38 6.44 4.28
C LYS A 100 9.25 6.92 5.45
N ARG A 101 8.95 6.39 6.63
CA ARG A 101 9.72 6.59 7.87
C ARG A 101 10.85 5.56 7.95
N TYR A 102 12.05 6.04 8.22
CA TYR A 102 13.24 5.23 8.47
C TYR A 102 13.67 5.39 9.91
N LYS A 103 13.69 4.29 10.66
CA LYS A 103 14.21 4.27 12.03
C LYS A 103 15.72 4.05 11.99
N HIS A 104 16.46 4.86 12.73
CA HIS A 104 17.91 4.73 12.88
C HIS A 104 18.32 5.04 14.32
N LYS A 105 19.58 4.74 14.69
CA LYS A 105 20.13 4.97 16.04
C LYS A 105 19.98 6.40 16.57
N TYR A 106 19.77 7.37 15.68
CA TYR A 106 19.68 8.80 16.01
C TYR A 106 18.26 9.37 15.92
N GLY A 107 17.24 8.53 15.70
CA GLY A 107 15.85 8.97 15.59
C GLY A 107 15.15 8.42 14.35
N THR A 108 14.10 9.11 13.93
CA THR A 108 13.32 8.76 12.73
C THR A 108 13.50 9.85 11.69
N SER A 109 13.87 9.46 10.47
CA SER A 109 13.86 10.34 9.30
C SER A 109 12.71 9.97 8.38
N VAL A 110 12.21 10.95 7.63
CA VAL A 110 11.20 10.73 6.58
C VAL A 110 11.86 10.96 5.24
N LYS A 111 11.69 10.01 4.31
CA LYS A 111 12.04 10.23 2.90
C LYS A 111 10.77 10.24 2.08
N HIS A 112 10.77 11.12 1.08
CA HIS A 112 9.70 11.23 0.12
C HIS A 112 10.15 10.68 -1.23
N PHE A 113 9.34 9.80 -1.80
CA PHE A 113 9.54 9.23 -3.13
C PHE A 113 8.38 9.62 -4.02
N VAL A 114 8.70 9.84 -5.29
CA VAL A 114 7.69 9.99 -6.32
C VAL A 114 7.80 8.80 -7.28
N ALA A 115 6.67 8.13 -7.50
CA ALA A 115 6.55 7.00 -8.41
C ALA A 115 5.39 7.18 -9.37
N ASN A 116 5.47 6.58 -10.55
CA ASN A 116 4.33 6.44 -11.47
C ASN A 116 3.75 5.03 -11.46
N ASN A 117 4.31 4.14 -10.64
CA ASN A 117 3.85 2.78 -10.41
C ASN A 117 4.26 2.30 -9.01
N LEU A 118 3.41 1.49 -8.40
CA LEU A 118 3.74 0.68 -7.24
C LEU A 118 3.16 -0.71 -7.45
N PHE A 119 3.95 -1.73 -7.15
CA PHE A 119 3.43 -3.09 -7.19
C PHE A 119 2.72 -3.36 -5.87
N HIS A 120 1.43 -3.68 -5.96
CA HIS A 120 0.64 -4.08 -4.81
C HIS A 120 0.90 -5.55 -4.51
N ASP A 121 1.54 -5.85 -3.37
CA ASP A 121 1.72 -7.23 -2.92
C ASP A 121 0.43 -7.74 -2.29
N ARG A 122 -0.01 -7.12 -1.20
CA ARG A 122 -1.16 -7.57 -0.41
C ARG A 122 -1.91 -6.40 0.20
N ARG A 123 -3.24 -6.54 0.27
CA ARG A 123 -4.09 -5.73 1.13
C ARG A 123 -3.91 -6.19 2.57
N ILE A 124 -3.97 -5.26 3.51
CA ILE A 124 -4.03 -5.53 4.95
C ILE A 124 -5.50 -5.75 5.35
N PRO A 125 -5.86 -6.96 5.83
CA PRO A 125 -7.18 -7.23 6.38
C PRO A 125 -7.49 -6.32 7.57
N GLU A 126 -8.76 -5.98 7.76
CA GLU A 126 -9.20 -5.13 8.87
C GLU A 126 -8.85 -5.76 10.23
N SER A 127 -8.95 -7.09 10.35
CA SER A 127 -8.59 -7.82 11.58
C SER A 127 -7.11 -7.71 11.97
N TYR A 128 -6.24 -7.34 11.03
CA TYR A 128 -4.80 -7.15 11.22
C TYR A 128 -4.38 -5.68 11.29
N ARG A 129 -5.17 -4.75 10.77
CA ARG A 129 -4.82 -3.32 10.68
C ARG A 129 -4.44 -2.72 12.03
N GLN A 130 -5.29 -2.86 13.03
CA GLN A 130 -5.04 -2.31 14.36
C GLN A 130 -3.85 -2.97 15.06
N LYS A 131 -3.65 -4.28 14.84
CA LYS A 131 -2.49 -5.01 15.36
C LYS A 131 -1.20 -4.45 14.75
N LEU A 132 -1.14 -4.29 13.42
CA LEU A 132 0.03 -3.76 12.73
C LEU A 132 0.36 -2.32 13.14
N ILE A 133 -0.66 -1.49 13.39
CA ILE A 133 -0.47 -0.13 13.94
C ILE A 133 0.12 -0.21 15.36
N HIS A 134 -0.46 -1.04 16.23
CA HIS A 134 0.00 -1.23 17.60
C HIS A 134 1.46 -1.69 17.68
N PHE A 135 1.83 -2.67 16.84
CA PHE A 135 3.21 -3.18 16.73
C PHE A 135 4.13 -2.28 15.88
N GLN A 136 3.68 -1.08 15.51
CA GLN A 136 4.45 -0.09 14.74
C GLN A 136 5.04 -0.64 13.42
N LYS A 137 4.29 -1.53 12.75
CA LYS A 137 4.66 -2.13 11.46
C LYS A 137 4.34 -1.24 10.26
N ILE A 138 3.54 -0.19 10.46
CA ILE A 138 3.20 0.79 9.43
C ILE A 138 4.29 1.86 9.34
N ASP A 139 4.91 1.97 8.17
CA ASP A 139 6.05 2.87 7.95
C ASP A 139 5.82 3.91 6.85
N SER A 140 4.76 3.74 6.05
CA SER A 140 4.56 4.50 4.83
C SER A 140 3.17 5.12 4.74
N GLU A 141 3.11 6.28 4.10
CA GLU A 141 1.90 6.91 3.60
C GLU A 141 2.00 7.01 2.08
N ILE A 142 0.91 6.67 1.39
CA ILE A 142 0.85 6.69 -0.08
C ILE A 142 -0.32 7.55 -0.50
N GLN A 143 -0.04 8.58 -1.29
CA GLN A 143 -1.03 9.49 -1.83
C GLN A 143 -1.04 9.36 -3.35
N PHE A 144 -2.23 9.11 -3.90
CA PHE A 144 -2.44 9.06 -5.34
C PHE A 144 -2.93 10.42 -5.83
N THR A 145 -2.25 10.96 -6.83
CA THR A 145 -2.65 12.19 -7.52
C THR A 145 -2.91 11.85 -8.98
N ASN A 146 -4.12 12.10 -9.47
CA ASN A 146 -4.48 11.86 -10.86
C ASN A 146 -3.96 12.97 -11.79
N LEU A 147 -4.09 12.76 -13.10
CA LEU A 147 -3.63 13.68 -14.13
C LEU A 147 -4.36 15.04 -14.05
N GLU A 148 -5.62 15.02 -13.64
CA GLU A 148 -6.44 16.22 -13.50
C GLU A 148 -5.91 17.13 -12.39
N ASN A 149 -5.71 16.59 -11.19
CA ASN A 149 -5.14 17.30 -10.04
C ASN A 149 -3.73 17.84 -10.35
N LEU A 150 -2.94 17.11 -11.16
CA LEU A 150 -1.61 17.58 -11.57
C LEU A 150 -1.65 18.67 -12.62
N LYS A 151 -2.59 18.58 -13.57
CA LYS A 151 -2.83 19.67 -14.53
C LYS A 151 -3.29 20.92 -13.80
N GLU A 152 -4.19 20.77 -12.84
CA GLU A 152 -4.65 21.86 -11.98
C GLU A 152 -3.48 22.48 -11.20
N LEU A 153 -2.67 21.67 -10.53
CA LEU A 153 -1.50 22.13 -9.81
C LEU A 153 -0.51 22.86 -10.74
N ARG A 154 -0.21 22.31 -11.92
CA ARG A 154 0.65 22.97 -12.93
C ARG A 154 0.08 24.33 -13.33
N ASP A 155 -1.22 24.39 -13.60
CA ASP A 155 -1.89 25.61 -14.05
C ASP A 155 -1.95 26.66 -12.92
N GLN A 156 -2.08 26.24 -11.67
CA GLN A 156 -1.95 27.10 -10.49
C GLN A 156 -0.51 27.61 -10.32
N LEU A 157 0.49 26.73 -10.43
CA LEU A 157 1.90 27.11 -10.33
C LEU A 157 2.30 28.10 -11.43
N ASN A 158 1.88 27.89 -12.68
CA ASN A 158 2.15 28.80 -13.80
C ASN A 158 1.49 30.19 -13.65
N LYS A 159 0.53 30.33 -12.72
CA LYS A 159 -0.08 31.62 -12.37
C LYS A 159 0.69 32.36 -11.26
N LEU A 160 1.66 31.71 -10.60
CA LEU A 160 2.44 32.34 -9.54
C LEU A 160 3.38 33.43 -10.13
N PRO A 161 3.37 34.66 -9.60
CA PRO A 161 4.09 35.79 -10.19
C PRO A 161 5.61 35.59 -10.30
N TYR A 162 6.22 34.95 -9.32
CA TYR A 162 7.69 34.84 -9.22
C TYR A 162 8.32 33.85 -10.23
N LEU A 163 7.54 32.98 -10.88
CA LEU A 163 8.04 32.14 -11.98
C LEU A 163 8.15 32.92 -13.30
N LYS A 164 7.48 34.08 -13.41
CA LYS A 164 7.55 34.95 -14.60
C LYS A 164 8.70 35.96 -14.53
N GLU A 165 9.25 36.22 -13.35
CA GLU A 165 10.33 37.18 -13.14
C GLU A 165 11.74 36.60 -13.33
N GLY A 166 11.89 35.27 -13.39
CA GLY A 166 13.17 34.58 -13.56
C GLY A 166 13.46 34.02 -14.96
N ALA A 167 12.56 34.18 -15.93
CA ALA A 167 12.81 33.78 -17.33
C ALA A 167 13.51 34.91 -18.09
N LYS A 168 14.80 35.11 -17.80
CA LYS A 168 15.75 35.84 -18.65
C LYS A 168 17.01 35.01 -18.80
#